data_AF-A0A7K3XLC3-F1
#
_entry.id   AF-A0A7K3XLC3-F1
#
_cell.length_a   1.000
_cell.length_b   1.000
_cell.length_c   1.000
_cell.angle_alpha   90.00
_cell.angle_beta   90.00
_cell.angle_gamma   90.00
#
_symmetry.space_group_name_H-M   'P 1'
#
loop_
_entity.id
_entity.type
_entity.pdbx_description
1 polymer ?
#
loop_
_entity_poly.entity_id
_entity_poly.type
_entity_poly.pdbx_seq_one_letter_code
_entity_poly.pdbx_strand_id
1 'polypeptide(L)'
;MANHKSAIKRAKQSEVRRLHNKYFSKTARNAVRLLRETTDKAAAAELFPKVVTMLDKLAKQNVIHDNKASNLKSSLALHVNSL
;
A
#
# COMPACT_ATOMS: atom_id res chain seq x y z
N MET A 1 -2.52 31.58 -1.12
CA MET A 1 -2.22 31.28 -2.54
C MET A 1 -0.72 31.09 -2.71
N ALA A 2 -0.32 30.22 -3.64
CA ALA A 2 1.09 30.08 -3.99
C ALA A 2 1.50 31.28 -4.87
N ASN A 3 2.06 32.32 -4.27
CA ASN A 3 2.28 33.60 -4.97
C ASN A 3 3.65 33.67 -5.67
N HIS A 4 4.65 32.94 -5.17
CA HIS A 4 5.97 32.86 -5.81
C HIS A 4 6.02 31.75 -6.87
N LYS A 5 6.82 31.96 -7.93
CA LYS A 5 7.02 30.97 -9.02
C LYS A 5 7.41 29.59 -8.50
N SER A 6 8.29 29.53 -7.50
CA SER A 6 8.71 28.29 -6.83
C SER A 6 7.54 27.60 -6.12
N ALA A 7 6.68 28.35 -5.43
CA ALA A 7 5.52 27.84 -4.74
C ALA A 7 4.47 27.26 -5.71
N ILE A 8 4.20 27.95 -6.84
CA ILE A 8 3.28 27.46 -7.88
C ILE A 8 3.78 26.13 -8.45
N LYS A 9 5.09 26.03 -8.72
CA LYS A 9 5.71 24.79 -9.19
C LYS A 9 5.56 23.66 -8.17
N ARG A 10 5.82 23.93 -6.89
CA ARG A 10 5.68 22.94 -5.82
C ARG A 10 4.23 22.47 -5.67
N ALA A 11 3.25 23.37 -5.72
CA ALA A 11 1.82 23.01 -5.65
C ALA A 11 1.43 22.03 -6.77
N LYS A 12 1.82 22.30 -8.02
CA LYS A 12 1.58 21.40 -9.16
C LYS A 12 2.22 20.02 -8.95
N GLN A 13 3.47 19.98 -8.51
CA GLN A 13 4.17 18.71 -8.25
C GLN A 13 3.53 17.90 -7.11
N SER A 14 3.11 18.58 -6.04
CA SER A 14 2.46 17.93 -4.90
C SER A 14 1.15 17.28 -5.30
N GLU A 15 0.34 17.92 -6.14
CA GLU A 15 -0.92 17.32 -6.62
C GLU A 15 -0.70 16.04 -7.43
N VAL A 16 0.27 16.05 -8.35
CA VAL A 16 0.61 14.87 -9.15
C VAL A 16 1.08 13.71 -8.24
N ARG A 17 1.99 13.99 -7.29
CA ARG A 17 2.46 12.98 -6.33
C ARG A 17 1.34 12.48 -5.43
N ARG A 18 0.45 13.38 -4.98
CA ARG A 18 -0.70 13.06 -4.13
C ARG A 18 -1.64 12.09 -4.83
N LEU A 19 -1.99 12.36 -6.09
CA LEU A 19 -2.89 11.50 -6.88
C LEU A 19 -2.26 10.12 -7.13
N HIS A 20 -1.00 10.09 -7.56
CA HIS A 20 -0.25 8.84 -7.76
C HIS A 20 -0.21 8.00 -6.48
N ASN A 21 0.26 8.57 -5.37
CA ASN A 21 0.40 7.85 -4.11
C ASN A 21 -0.95 7.40 -3.54
N LYS A 22 -1.99 8.22 -3.69
CA LYS A 22 -3.37 7.88 -3.28
C LYS A 22 -3.88 6.66 -4.03
N TYR A 23 -3.65 6.60 -5.35
CA TYR A 23 -4.09 5.47 -6.18
C TYR A 23 -3.44 4.17 -5.70
N PHE A 24 -2.11 4.08 -5.70
CA PHE A 24 -1.40 2.85 -5.33
C PHE A 24 -1.64 2.43 -3.87
N SER A 25 -1.68 3.41 -2.94
CA SER A 25 -2.00 3.13 -1.54
C SER A 25 -3.42 2.59 -1.37
N LYS A 26 -4.41 3.10 -2.13
CA LYS A 26 -5.78 2.59 -2.04
C LYS A 26 -5.90 1.18 -2.65
N THR A 27 -5.23 0.91 -3.76
CA THR A 27 -5.20 -0.42 -4.39
C THR A 27 -4.62 -1.47 -3.44
N ALA A 28 -3.47 -1.19 -2.79
CA ALA A 28 -2.89 -2.11 -1.82
C ALA A 28 -3.77 -2.30 -0.58
N ARG A 29 -4.39 -1.24 -0.07
CA ARG A 29 -5.33 -1.35 1.07
C ARG A 29 -6.54 -2.23 0.74
N ASN A 30 -7.09 -2.12 -0.46
CA ASN A 30 -8.19 -2.96 -0.90
C ASN A 30 -7.77 -4.44 -1.00
N ALA A 31 -6.57 -4.73 -1.51
CA ALA A 31 -6.04 -6.09 -1.58
C ALA A 31 -5.80 -6.70 -0.18
N VAL A 32 -5.28 -5.90 0.76
CA VAL A 32 -5.14 -6.28 2.17
C VAL A 32 -6.50 -6.58 2.80
N ARG A 33 -7.53 -5.76 2.51
CA ARG A 33 -8.90 -5.99 3.00
C ARG A 33 -9.47 -7.30 2.45
N LEU A 34 -9.34 -7.53 1.15
CA LEU A 34 -9.81 -8.77 0.51
C LEU A 34 -9.17 -10.01 1.12
N LEU A 35 -7.85 -9.99 1.34
CA LEU A 35 -7.15 -11.11 1.97
C LEU A 35 -7.65 -11.40 3.38
N ARG A 36 -7.99 -10.36 4.16
CA ARG A 36 -8.56 -10.51 5.52
C ARG A 36 -10.01 -10.98 5.53
N GLU A 37 -10.75 -10.76 4.46
CA GLU A 37 -12.14 -11.22 4.30
C GLU A 37 -12.21 -12.66 3.76
N THR A 38 -11.11 -13.18 3.23
CA THR A 38 -11.05 -14.53 2.65
C THR A 38 -11.00 -15.56 3.77
N THR A 39 -11.93 -16.52 3.76
CA THR A 39 -12.00 -17.61 4.74
C THR A 39 -11.42 -18.94 4.24
N ASP A 40 -11.19 -19.08 2.94
CA ASP A 40 -10.56 -20.26 2.35
C ASP A 40 -9.03 -20.16 2.38
N LYS A 41 -8.40 -21.15 3.01
CA LYS A 41 -6.95 -21.24 3.19
C LYS A 41 -6.19 -21.35 1.86
N ALA A 42 -6.73 -22.09 0.89
CA ALA A 42 -6.07 -22.26 -0.40
C ALA A 42 -6.04 -20.94 -1.18
N ALA A 43 -7.18 -20.26 -1.29
CA ALA A 43 -7.28 -18.95 -1.91
C ALA A 43 -6.41 -17.89 -1.20
N ALA A 44 -6.39 -17.90 0.14
CA ALA A 44 -5.58 -16.97 0.93
C ALA A 44 -4.07 -17.16 0.71
N ALA A 45 -3.61 -18.42 0.61
CA ALA A 45 -2.21 -18.74 0.35
C ALA A 45 -1.73 -18.24 -1.03
N GLU A 46 -2.57 -18.30 -2.06
CA GLU A 46 -2.24 -17.77 -3.39
C GLU A 46 -2.26 -16.24 -3.46
N LEU A 47 -3.18 -15.60 -2.73
CA LEU A 47 -3.32 -14.15 -2.69
C LEU A 47 -2.21 -13.48 -1.88
N PHE A 48 -1.71 -14.14 -0.83
CA PHE A 48 -0.73 -13.57 0.08
C PHE A 48 0.56 -13.06 -0.61
N PRO A 49 1.25 -13.83 -1.47
CA PRO A 49 2.43 -13.35 -2.19
C PRO A 49 2.15 -12.09 -3.02
N LYS A 50 0.97 -12.02 -3.67
CA LYS A 50 0.58 -10.85 -4.47
C LYS A 50 0.46 -9.61 -3.58
N VAL A 51 -0.21 -9.73 -2.43
CA VAL A 51 -0.36 -8.62 -1.46
C VAL A 51 0.99 -8.18 -0.90
N VAL A 52 1.86 -9.13 -0.55
CA VAL A 52 3.22 -8.86 -0.07
C VAL A 52 4.02 -8.04 -1.07
N THR A 53 4.02 -8.44 -2.36
CA THR A 53 4.74 -7.69 -3.40
C THR A 53 4.21 -6.26 -3.58
N MET A 54 2.91 -6.03 -3.40
CA MET A 54 2.34 -4.68 -3.46
C MET A 54 2.81 -3.81 -2.30
N LEU A 55 2.85 -4.36 -1.08
CA LEU A 55 3.33 -3.65 0.10
C LEU A 55 4.82 -3.29 -0.02
N ASP A 56 5.64 -4.22 -0.51
CA ASP A 56 7.08 -3.99 -0.67
C ASP A 56 7.39 -2.98 -1.78
N LYS A 57 6.60 -2.94 -2.86
CA LYS A 57 6.70 -1.90 -3.90
C LYS A 57 6.37 -0.51 -3.34
N LEU A 58 5.35 -0.40 -2.48
CA LEU A 58 4.98 0.87 -1.84
C LEU A 58 6.05 1.34 -0.85
N ALA A 59 6.66 0.42 -0.12
CA ALA A 59 7.78 0.68 0.79
C ALA A 59 8.99 1.20 0.02
N LYS A 60 9.40 0.50 -1.05
CA LYS A 60 10.51 0.91 -1.94
C LYS A 60 10.33 2.31 -2.54
N GLN A 61 9.09 2.70 -2.84
CA GLN A 61 8.76 4.03 -3.36
C GLN A 61 8.55 5.09 -2.27
N ASN A 62 8.80 4.78 -1.00
CA ASN A 62 8.58 5.64 0.16
C ASN A 62 7.13 6.16 0.29
N VAL A 63 6.16 5.41 -0.23
CA VAL A 63 4.73 5.74 -0.07
C VAL A 63 4.22 5.28 1.30
N ILE A 64 4.76 4.16 1.80
CA ILE A 64 4.61 3.70 3.18
C ILE A 64 6.00 3.46 3.77
N HIS A 65 6.11 3.57 5.09
CA HIS A 65 7.36 3.26 5.77
C HIS A 65 7.62 1.75 5.80
N ASP A 66 8.89 1.32 5.73
CA ASP A 66 9.31 -0.09 5.75
C ASP A 66 8.76 -0.84 6.97
N ASN A 67 8.92 -0.28 8.18
CA ASN A 67 8.30 -0.81 9.40
C ASN A 67 6.79 -1.05 9.27
N LYS A 68 6.06 -0.15 8.60
CA LYS A 68 4.61 -0.33 8.38
C LYS A 68 4.35 -1.48 7.41
N ALA A 69 5.13 -1.60 6.34
CA ALA A 69 5.03 -2.72 5.42
C ALA A 69 5.33 -4.05 6.13
N SER A 70 6.41 -4.12 6.92
CA SER A 70 6.78 -5.29 7.72
C SER A 70 5.71 -5.69 8.73
N ASN A 71 5.13 -4.72 9.45
CA ASN A 71 4.03 -4.98 10.38
C ASN A 71 2.80 -5.55 9.68
N LEU A 72 2.44 -5.02 8.50
CA LEU A 72 1.33 -5.54 7.71
C LEU A 72 1.61 -6.95 7.20
N LYS A 73 2.82 -7.22 6.69
CA LYS A 73 3.23 -8.57 6.25
C LYS A 73 3.14 -9.58 7.39
N SER A 74 3.66 -9.25 8.56
CA SER A 74 3.61 -10.11 9.75
C SER A 74 2.16 -10.39 10.18
N SER A 75 1.33 -9.36 10.32
CA SER A 75 -0.08 -9.50 10.68
C SER A 75 -0.87 -10.37 9.70
N LEU A 76 -0.60 -10.23 8.40
CA LEU A 76 -1.27 -11.02 7.37
C LEU A 76 -0.79 -12.47 7.34
N ALA A 77 0.51 -12.71 7.54
CA ALA A 77 1.05 -14.06 7.64
C ALA A 77 0.42 -14.83 8.80
N LEU A 78 0.28 -14.19 9.97
CA LEU A 78 -0.41 -14.79 11.12
C LEU A 78 -1.86 -15.13 10.82
N HIS A 79 -2.57 -14.25 10.11
CA HIS A 79 -3.96 -14.48 9.72
C HIS A 79 -4.09 -15.69 8.76
N VAL A 80 -3.28 -15.73 7.69
CA VAL A 80 -3.30 -16.84 6.73
C VAL A 80 -2.92 -18.17 7.40
N ASN A 81 -1.99 -18.16 8.36
CA ASN A 81 -1.63 -19.34 9.12
C ASN A 81 -2.74 -19.84 10.08
N SER A 82 -3.59 -18.93 10.55
CA SER A 82 -4.70 -19.24 11.45
C SER A 82 -5.96 -19.77 10.75
N LEU A 83 -6.08 -19.55 9.44
CA LEU A 83 -7.09 -20.15 8.57
C LEU A 83 -6.70 -21.59 8.21
#